data_AF-A0A8T3VY70-F1
#
_entry.id   AF-A0A8T3VY70-F1
#
_cell.length_a   1.000
_cell.length_b   1.000
_cell.length_c   1.000
_cell.angle_alpha   90.00
_cell.angle_beta   90.00
_cell.angle_gamma   90.00
#
_symmetry.space_group_name_H-M   'P 1'
#
loop_
_entity.id
_entity.type
_entity.pdbx_description
1 polymer ?
#
loop_
_entity_poly.entity_id
_entity_poly.type
_entity_poly.pdbx_seq_one_letter_code
_entity_poly.pdbx_strand_id
1 'polypeptide(L)'
;MIKILDASAFIHGYNPSIEEGEHYTTNGIVSEVVSKEDIVKLAIEYGKLKILDPKPETIEKVVKTSIETGDTISNNDIEILALAIDLGGTLYTDDYGLQNVSKKLKIKYGNIVSAGSKDDFVWKKICKGCKKMYPINYQDDECEVCGSPLYRKMVKNRLKKGKKFYDKKKKPKKLF
;
A
#
# COMPACT_ATOMS: atom_id res chain seq x y z
N MET A 1 11.83 15.10 -10.32
CA MET A 1 10.62 14.39 -9.87
C MET A 1 10.52 14.57 -8.37
N ILE A 2 9.34 14.94 -7.85
CA ILE A 2 9.12 15.20 -6.43
C ILE A 2 8.70 13.88 -5.76
N LYS A 3 9.46 13.45 -4.75
CA LYS A 3 9.26 12.20 -4.01
C LYS A 3 8.99 12.54 -2.54
N ILE A 4 7.88 12.05 -2.00
CA ILE A 4 7.48 12.29 -0.62
C ILE A 4 7.74 11.00 0.14
N LEU A 5 8.53 11.07 1.21
CA LEU A 5 9.02 9.89 1.92
C LEU A 5 8.32 9.74 3.26
N ASP A 6 7.68 8.59 3.42
CA ASP A 6 7.11 8.11 4.67
C ASP A 6 8.18 7.47 5.58
N ALA A 7 7.89 7.27 6.86
CA ALA A 7 8.78 6.61 7.82
C ALA A 7 9.20 5.21 7.33
N SER A 8 8.25 4.48 6.75
CA SER A 8 8.47 3.17 6.15
C SER A 8 9.55 3.19 5.06
N ALA A 9 9.67 4.28 4.29
CA ALA A 9 10.70 4.42 3.27
C ALA A 9 12.11 4.38 3.87
N PHE A 10 12.32 5.15 4.93
CA PHE A 10 13.61 5.19 5.61
C PHE A 10 13.92 3.84 6.27
N ILE A 11 12.95 3.26 6.98
CA ILE A 11 13.08 1.96 7.64
C ILE A 11 13.48 0.87 6.64
N HIS A 12 12.87 0.86 5.45
CA HIS A 12 13.17 -0.12 4.39
C HIS A 12 14.43 0.18 3.57
N GLY A 13 15.18 1.24 3.92
CA GLY A 13 16.51 1.50 3.35
C GLY A 13 16.51 2.40 2.13
N TYR A 14 15.43 3.15 1.89
CA TYR A 14 15.46 4.26 0.95
C TYR A 14 16.51 5.28 1.40
N ASN A 15 17.41 5.66 0.49
CA ASN A 15 18.43 6.66 0.77
C ASN A 15 18.27 7.87 -0.16
N PRO A 16 17.77 9.01 0.33
CA PRO A 16 17.60 10.24 -0.45
C PRO A 16 18.90 10.77 -1.07
N SER A 17 20.05 10.41 -0.51
CA SER A 17 21.36 10.88 -0.98
C SER A 17 21.85 10.16 -2.25
N ILE A 18 21.37 8.94 -2.49
CA ILE A 18 21.74 8.10 -3.64
C ILE A 18 20.70 8.21 -4.75
N GLU A 19 19.42 8.29 -4.36
CA GLU A 19 18.30 8.33 -5.28
C GLU A 19 18.19 9.68 -5.99
N GLU A 20 17.78 9.65 -7.26
CA GLU A 20 17.52 10.87 -8.02
C GLU A 20 16.15 11.46 -7.69
N GLY A 21 16.08 12.79 -7.67
CA GLY A 21 14.84 13.55 -7.45
C GLY A 21 14.94 14.52 -6.27
N GLU A 22 13.86 15.25 -6.05
CA GLU A 22 13.72 16.09 -4.86
C GLU A 22 12.91 15.33 -3.82
N HIS A 23 13.50 15.15 -2.64
CA HIS A 23 12.89 14.40 -1.56
C HIS A 23 12.32 15.33 -0.51
N TYR A 24 11.10 15.03 -0.10
CA TYR A 24 10.37 15.78 0.90
C TYR A 24 9.82 14.84 1.96
N THR A 25 9.74 15.31 3.19
CA THR A 25 9.07 14.61 4.30
C THR A 25 8.54 15.64 5.30
N THR A 26 7.76 15.20 6.28
CA THR A 26 7.22 16.06 7.34
C THR A 26 8.03 15.93 8.63
N ASN A 27 7.94 16.91 9.52
CA ASN A 27 8.65 16.88 10.79
C ASN A 27 8.17 15.72 11.71
N GLY A 28 6.88 15.38 11.62
CA GLY A 28 6.29 14.24 12.33
C GLY A 28 6.95 12.91 11.95
N ILE A 29 7.18 12.68 10.66
CA ILE A 29 7.83 11.46 10.15
C ILE A 29 9.30 11.39 10.57
N VAL A 30 10.04 12.50 10.52
CA VAL A 30 11.44 12.53 10.97
C VAL A 30 11.55 12.15 12.44
N SER A 31 10.62 12.60 13.27
CA SER A 31 10.58 12.30 14.70
C SER A 31 10.25 10.83 14.99
N GLU A 32 9.58 10.14 14.06
CA GLU A 32 9.21 8.73 14.19
C GLU A 32 10.35 7.77 13.84
N VAL A 33 11.26 8.18 12.93
CA VAL A 33 12.35 7.35 12.43
C VAL A 33 13.52 7.32 13.42
N VAL A 34 13.46 6.43 14.40
CA VAL A 34 14.55 6.24 15.40
C VAL A 34 15.68 5.36 14.86
N SER A 35 15.35 4.32 14.08
CA SER A 35 16.34 3.28 13.69
C SER A 35 17.37 3.73 12.66
N LYS A 36 17.08 4.79 11.90
CA LYS A 36 17.92 5.31 10.81
C LYS A 36 18.04 6.83 10.85
N GLU A 37 17.99 7.40 12.05
CA GLU A 37 18.04 8.83 12.29
C GLU A 37 19.27 9.48 11.65
N ASP A 38 20.44 8.83 11.69
CA ASP A 38 21.68 9.33 11.09
C ASP A 38 21.56 9.56 9.58
N ILE A 39 20.91 8.63 8.86
CA ILE A 39 20.71 8.73 7.41
C ILE A 39 19.80 9.91 7.09
N VAL A 40 18.72 10.08 7.87
CA VAL A 40 17.76 11.17 7.71
C VAL A 40 18.43 12.51 7.99
N LYS A 41 19.17 12.64 9.10
CA LYS A 41 19.92 13.85 9.47
C LYS A 41 20.94 14.25 8.43
N LEU A 42 21.78 13.31 7.98
CA LEU A 42 22.76 13.57 6.92
C LEU A 42 22.07 14.00 5.62
N ALA A 43 20.98 13.36 5.24
CA ALA A 43 20.23 13.75 4.04
C ALA A 43 19.67 15.17 4.14
N ILE A 44 19.23 15.61 5.32
CA ILE A 44 18.77 16.98 5.57
C ILE A 44 19.95 17.95 5.50
N GLU A 45 21.05 17.65 6.19
CA GLU A 45 22.25 18.49 6.24
C GLU A 45 22.86 18.72 4.85
N TYR A 46 22.91 17.68 4.01
CA TYR A 46 23.37 17.79 2.62
C TYR A 46 22.32 18.35 1.65
N GLY A 47 21.14 18.75 2.14
CA GLY A 47 20.06 19.31 1.32
C GLY A 47 19.42 18.31 0.35
N LYS A 48 19.64 17.01 0.56
CA LYS A 48 19.07 15.91 -0.24
C LYS A 48 17.65 15.55 0.17
N LEU A 49 17.27 15.87 1.40
CA LEU A 49 15.94 15.74 1.98
C LEU A 49 15.50 17.08 2.56
N LYS A 50 14.31 17.55 2.20
CA LYS A 50 13.73 18.78 2.71
C LYS A 50 12.54 18.44 3.62
N ILE A 51 12.50 19.07 4.79
CA ILE A 51 11.34 18.98 5.68
C ILE A 51 10.38 20.12 5.30
N LEU A 52 9.14 19.78 5.03
CA LEU A 52 8.07 20.75 4.77
C LEU A 52 6.80 20.30 5.47
N ASP A 53 6.11 21.26 6.08
CA ASP A 53 4.78 21.03 6.63
C ASP A 53 3.72 21.33 5.55
N PRO A 54 2.67 20.50 5.48
CA PRO A 54 1.58 20.70 4.54
C PRO A 54 0.71 21.90 4.90
N LYS A 55 -0.07 22.37 3.94
CA LYS A 55 -1.05 23.44 4.14
C LYS A 55 -2.22 22.94 4.99
N PRO A 56 -2.70 23.75 5.96
CA PRO A 56 -3.86 23.38 6.79
C PRO A 56 -5.11 22.99 6.00
N GLU A 57 -5.37 23.70 4.90
CA GLU A 57 -6.51 23.43 4.01
C GLU A 57 -6.46 22.01 3.41
N THR A 58 -5.25 21.54 3.10
CA THR A 58 -5.02 20.22 2.51
C THR A 58 -5.12 19.13 3.58
N ILE A 59 -4.64 19.40 4.79
CA ILE A 59 -4.84 18.51 5.96
C ILE A 59 -6.33 18.26 6.17
N GLU A 60 -7.16 19.31 6.21
CA GLU A 60 -8.61 19.16 6.40
C GLU A 60 -9.27 18.30 5.31
N LYS A 61 -8.81 18.44 4.06
CA LYS A 61 -9.30 17.65 2.93
C LYS A 61 -8.95 16.16 3.10
N VAL A 62 -7.74 15.86 3.55
CA VAL A 62 -7.30 14.48 3.81
C VAL A 62 -8.10 13.87 4.97
N VAL A 63 -8.30 14.62 6.06
CA VAL A 63 -9.10 14.20 7.23
C VAL A 63 -10.52 13.85 6.80
N LYS A 64 -11.19 14.73 6.04
CA LYS A 64 -12.54 14.47 5.52
C LYS A 64 -12.59 13.19 4.69
N THR A 65 -11.59 12.99 3.83
CA THR A 65 -11.53 11.79 2.96
C THR A 65 -11.29 10.52 3.76
N SER A 66 -10.43 10.55 4.79
CA SER A 66 -10.18 9.40 5.68
C SER A 66 -11.46 8.98 6.43
N ILE A 67 -12.25 9.95 6.91
CA ILE A 67 -13.54 9.68 7.55
C ILE A 67 -14.50 8.99 6.55
N GLU A 68 -14.55 9.45 5.30
CA GLU A 68 -15.35 8.83 4.23
C GLU A 68 -14.85 7.44 3.83
N THR A 69 -13.56 7.14 4.00
CA THR A 69 -13.03 5.80 3.73
C THR A 69 -13.25 4.83 4.88
N GLY A 70 -13.46 5.35 6.09
CA GLY A 70 -13.51 4.54 7.32
C GLY A 70 -12.13 4.01 7.72
N ASP A 71 -11.04 4.51 7.12
CA ASP A 71 -9.68 4.15 7.50
C ASP A 71 -9.22 5.08 8.64
N THR A 72 -8.88 4.48 9.78
CA THR A 72 -8.21 5.18 10.87
C THR A 72 -6.73 5.33 10.52
N ILE A 73 -6.32 6.53 10.12
CA ILE A 73 -4.93 6.88 9.85
C ILE A 73 -4.38 7.81 10.95
N SER A 74 -3.07 7.79 11.16
CA SER A 74 -2.42 8.64 12.18
C SER A 74 -2.31 10.10 11.72
N ASN A 75 -1.99 11.01 12.65
CA ASN A 75 -1.74 12.41 12.30
C ASN A 75 -0.55 12.56 11.33
N ASN A 76 0.51 11.79 11.53
CA ASN A 76 1.66 11.78 10.62
C ASN A 76 1.25 11.33 9.20
N ASP A 77 0.39 10.32 9.09
CA ASP A 77 -0.14 9.85 7.81
C ASP A 77 -0.97 10.92 7.10
N ILE A 78 -1.78 11.66 7.85
CA ILE A 78 -2.57 12.78 7.32
C ILE A 78 -1.64 13.86 6.77
N GLU A 79 -0.61 14.23 7.53
CA GLU A 79 0.34 15.27 7.14
C GLU A 79 1.12 14.88 5.88
N ILE A 80 1.63 13.63 5.81
CA ILE A 80 2.43 13.19 4.65
C ILE A 80 1.57 13.08 3.38
N LEU A 81 0.31 12.65 3.50
CA LEU A 81 -0.66 12.64 2.40
C LEU A 81 -0.98 14.05 1.93
N ALA A 82 -1.17 14.98 2.88
CA ALA A 82 -1.44 16.37 2.56
C ALA A 82 -0.24 17.01 1.83
N LEU A 83 0.98 16.71 2.28
CA LEU A 83 2.20 17.20 1.64
C LEU A 83 2.34 16.67 0.21
N ALA A 84 1.99 15.40 -0.03
CA ALA A 84 1.99 14.81 -1.35
C ALA A 84 1.00 15.50 -2.30
N ILE A 85 -0.17 15.93 -1.80
CA ILE A 85 -1.13 16.72 -2.58
C ILE A 85 -0.57 18.11 -2.89
N ASP A 86 -0.03 18.80 -1.89
CA ASP A 86 0.44 20.19 -2.02
C ASP A 86 1.58 20.32 -3.03
N LEU A 87 2.50 19.36 -3.03
CA LEU A 87 3.66 19.34 -3.93
C LEU A 87 3.37 18.63 -5.26
N GLY A 88 2.20 17.99 -5.40
CA GLY A 88 1.89 17.13 -6.56
C GLY A 88 2.89 15.99 -6.75
N GLY A 89 3.48 15.51 -5.65
CA GLY A 89 4.54 14.52 -5.64
C GLY A 89 4.04 13.08 -5.63
N THR A 90 4.99 12.13 -5.68
CA THR A 90 4.70 10.70 -5.50
C THR A 90 5.05 10.28 -4.08
N LEU A 91 4.07 9.73 -3.35
CA LEU A 91 4.25 9.20 -2.01
C LEU A 91 4.96 7.85 -2.06
N TYR A 92 6.07 7.69 -1.34
CA TYR A 92 6.78 6.43 -1.20
C TYR A 92 6.45 5.84 0.15
N THR A 93 5.65 4.78 0.15
CA THR A 93 5.21 4.08 1.36
C THR A 93 4.90 2.62 1.04
N ASP A 94 5.23 1.74 1.98
CA ASP A 94 4.85 0.32 1.92
C ASP A 94 3.61 0.02 2.80
N ASP A 95 3.00 1.03 3.43
CA ASP A 95 1.80 0.89 4.25
C ASP A 95 0.51 0.80 3.40
N TYR A 96 -0.25 -0.28 3.57
CA TYR A 96 -1.47 -0.52 2.80
C TYR A 96 -2.61 0.48 3.10
N GLY A 97 -2.71 0.99 4.33
CA GLY A 97 -3.68 2.01 4.72
C GLY A 97 -3.42 3.32 3.98
N LEU A 98 -2.17 3.81 4.03
CA LEU A 98 -1.74 5.00 3.27
C LEU A 98 -1.96 4.83 1.76
N GLN A 99 -1.68 3.64 1.20
CA GLN A 99 -1.93 3.36 -0.22
C GLN A 99 -3.42 3.40 -0.57
N ASN A 100 -4.32 2.93 0.31
CA ASN A 100 -5.76 2.95 0.06
C ASN A 100 -6.31 4.37 0.05
N VAL A 101 -5.92 5.19 1.03
CA VAL A 101 -6.31 6.61 1.11
C VAL A 101 -5.73 7.38 -0.08
N SER A 102 -4.47 7.12 -0.45
CA SER A 102 -3.83 7.69 -1.64
C SER A 102 -4.61 7.41 -2.92
N LYS A 103 -5.12 6.18 -3.11
CA LYS A 103 -5.95 5.83 -4.27
C LYS A 103 -7.24 6.65 -4.33
N LYS A 104 -7.92 6.86 -3.20
CA LYS A 104 -9.14 7.68 -3.16
C LYS A 104 -8.84 9.15 -3.44
N LEU A 105 -7.74 9.66 -2.90
CA LEU A 105 -7.26 11.03 -3.12
C LEU A 105 -6.60 11.24 -4.48
N LYS A 106 -6.45 10.18 -5.30
CA LYS A 106 -5.73 10.19 -6.58
C LYS A 106 -4.27 10.65 -6.47
N ILE A 107 -3.65 10.42 -5.32
CA ILE A 107 -2.23 10.65 -5.08
C ILE A 107 -1.45 9.52 -5.75
N LYS A 108 -0.39 9.87 -6.48
CA LYS A 108 0.55 8.88 -7.00
C LYS A 108 1.34 8.32 -5.84
N TYR A 109 1.47 7.00 -5.75
CA TYR A 109 2.32 6.37 -4.76
C TYR A 109 3.23 5.32 -5.41
N GLY A 110 4.37 5.07 -4.78
CA GLY A 110 5.36 4.06 -5.17
C GLY A 110 5.76 3.22 -3.95
N ASN A 111 6.10 1.97 -4.19
CA ASN A 111 6.66 1.09 -3.16
C ASN A 111 8.18 1.32 -3.08
N ILE A 112 8.76 1.13 -1.89
CA ILE A 112 10.19 1.37 -1.64
C ILE A 112 11.04 0.17 -2.02
N VAL A 113 10.52 -1.05 -1.83
CA VAL A 113 11.23 -2.26 -2.23
C VAL A 113 11.39 -2.28 -3.76
N SER A 114 12.63 -2.07 -4.19
CA SER A 114 13.12 -1.97 -5.57
C SER A 114 12.37 -2.88 -6.54
N ALA A 115 11.73 -2.29 -7.56
CA ALA A 115 11.48 -2.84 -8.90
C ALA A 115 11.15 -4.34 -9.08
N GLY A 116 10.63 -5.03 -8.05
CA GLY A 116 10.87 -6.47 -7.92
C GLY A 116 9.80 -7.24 -7.17
N SER A 117 8.54 -6.79 -7.17
CA SER A 117 7.37 -7.67 -7.24
C SER A 117 6.10 -6.83 -7.19
N LYS A 118 5.39 -6.76 -8.33
CA LYS A 118 3.95 -6.45 -8.35
C LYS A 118 3.18 -7.66 -7.79
N ASP A 119 3.48 -8.04 -6.56
CA ASP A 119 2.70 -9.03 -5.83
C ASP A 119 1.57 -8.24 -5.16
N ASP A 120 0.42 -8.14 -5.83
CA ASP A 120 -0.79 -7.68 -5.14
C ASP A 120 -1.01 -8.65 -3.96
N PHE A 121 -1.27 -8.16 -2.75
CA PHE A 121 -1.69 -9.02 -1.64
C PHE A 121 -3.19 -8.88 -1.46
N VAL A 122 -3.89 -10.00 -1.28
CA VAL A 122 -5.34 -10.01 -1.06
C VAL A 122 -5.67 -10.73 0.24
N TRP A 123 -6.63 -10.18 0.97
CA TRP A 123 -7.21 -10.85 2.11
C TRP A 123 -8.09 -12.01 1.65
N LYS A 124 -7.89 -13.18 2.23
CA LYS A 124 -8.73 -14.37 2.02
C LYS A 124 -9.10 -15.02 3.34
N LYS A 125 -10.26 -15.67 3.37
CA LYS A 125 -10.65 -16.59 4.43
C LYS A 125 -10.04 -17.96 4.12
N ILE A 126 -9.37 -18.59 5.08
CA ILE A 126 -8.75 -19.92 4.93
C ILE A 126 -9.32 -20.85 5.98
N CYS A 127 -9.68 -22.06 5.59
CA CYS A 127 -10.13 -23.08 6.52
C CYS A 127 -8.98 -23.60 7.40
N LYS A 128 -9.19 -23.69 8.73
CA LYS A 128 -8.20 -24.26 9.65
C LYS A 128 -7.95 -25.76 9.41
N GLY A 129 -8.95 -26.51 8.94
CA GLY A 129 -8.86 -27.95 8.69
C GLY A 129 -8.23 -28.27 7.32
N CYS A 130 -9.02 -28.16 6.26
CA CYS A 130 -8.60 -28.56 4.91
C CYS A 130 -7.77 -27.51 4.15
N LYS A 131 -7.51 -26.33 4.74
CA LYS A 131 -6.75 -25.21 4.13
C LYS A 131 -7.36 -24.64 2.84
N LYS A 132 -8.63 -24.95 2.54
CA LYS A 132 -9.36 -24.33 1.42
C LYS A 132 -9.43 -22.82 1.60
N MET A 133 -9.24 -22.08 0.50
CA MET A 133 -9.26 -20.62 0.47
C MET A 133 -10.58 -20.13 -0.12
N TYR A 134 -11.15 -19.14 0.55
CA TYR A 134 -12.38 -18.45 0.17
C TYR A 134 -12.08 -16.96 -0.03
N PRO A 135 -12.83 -16.28 -0.90
CA PRO A 135 -12.74 -14.83 -1.01
C PRO A 135 -13.18 -14.16 0.30
N ILE A 136 -12.72 -12.95 0.57
CA ILE A 136 -13.00 -12.27 1.85
C ILE A 136 -14.49 -11.99 2.08
N ASN A 137 -15.27 -11.87 1.01
CA ASN A 137 -16.72 -11.66 1.00
C ASN A 137 -17.54 -12.96 1.09
N TYR A 138 -16.90 -14.10 1.33
CA TYR A 138 -17.61 -15.36 1.57
C TYR A 138 -18.47 -15.22 2.85
N GLN A 139 -19.77 -15.52 2.73
CA GLN A 139 -20.77 -15.19 3.75
C GLN A 139 -20.64 -16.05 5.00
N ASP A 140 -20.24 -17.32 4.86
CA ASP A 140 -20.08 -18.20 6.01
C ASP A 140 -18.72 -18.05 6.68
N ASP A 141 -18.65 -18.41 7.95
CA ASP A 141 -17.42 -18.51 8.73
C ASP A 141 -16.95 -19.95 8.91
N GLU A 142 -17.63 -20.89 8.26
CA GLU A 142 -17.32 -22.32 8.25
C GLU A 142 -16.99 -22.82 6.85
N CYS A 143 -16.17 -23.86 6.77
CA CYS A 143 -15.76 -24.44 5.51
C CYS A 143 -16.83 -25.38 4.94
N GLU A 144 -17.32 -25.11 3.73
CA GLU A 144 -18.29 -25.97 3.02
C GLU A 144 -17.81 -27.41 2.77
N VAL A 145 -16.49 -27.66 2.86
CA VAL A 145 -15.88 -28.97 2.58
C VAL A 145 -15.71 -29.82 3.83
N CYS A 146 -15.37 -29.20 4.97
CA CYS A 146 -14.98 -29.96 6.16
C CYS A 146 -15.53 -29.39 7.49
N GLY A 147 -16.43 -28.40 7.43
CA GLY A 147 -17.08 -27.79 8.60
C GLY A 147 -16.17 -27.01 9.54
N SER A 148 -14.84 -27.00 9.33
CA SER A 148 -13.92 -26.32 10.24
C SER A 148 -13.98 -24.79 10.05
N PRO A 149 -13.75 -24.00 11.11
CA PRO A 149 -13.85 -22.55 11.05
C PRO A 149 -12.82 -21.93 10.10
N LEU A 150 -13.20 -20.81 9.50
CA LEU A 150 -12.38 -19.99 8.62
C LEU A 150 -11.66 -18.91 9.43
N TYR A 151 -10.42 -18.61 9.04
CA TYR A 151 -9.66 -17.49 9.59
C TYR A 151 -9.14 -16.60 8.46
N ARG A 152 -8.96 -15.31 8.74
CA ARG A 152 -8.44 -14.36 7.75
C ARG A 152 -6.92 -14.47 7.67
N LYS A 153 -6.39 -14.53 6.45
CA LYS A 153 -4.96 -14.49 6.19
C LYS A 153 -4.69 -13.64 4.96
N MET A 154 -3.66 -12.81 5.03
CA MET A 154 -3.14 -12.11 3.87
C MET A 154 -2.37 -13.10 2.99
N VAL A 155 -2.72 -13.19 1.71
CA VAL A 155 -2.06 -14.08 0.74
C VAL A 155 -1.61 -13.30 -0.48
N LYS A 156 -0.49 -13.74 -1.07
CA LYS A 156 -0.03 -13.21 -2.36
C LYS A 156 -1.06 -13.49 -3.44
N ASN A 157 -1.61 -12.44 -4.03
CA ASN A 157 -2.44 -12.48 -5.22
C ASN A 157 -1.50 -12.75 -6.41
N ARG A 158 -1.26 -14.04 -6.68
CA ARG A 158 -0.70 -14.44 -7.98
C ARG A 158 -1.73 -14.09 -9.05
N LEU A 159 -1.67 -12.87 -9.59
CA LEU A 159 -2.32 -12.54 -10.84
C LEU A 159 -1.93 -13.62 -11.85
N LYS A 160 -2.91 -14.42 -12.25
CA LYS A 160 -2.74 -15.47 -13.25
C LYS A 160 -2.21 -14.84 -14.53
N LYS A 161 -0.91 -14.96 -14.82
CA LYS A 161 -0.44 -14.96 -16.21
C LYS A 161 -1.09 -16.16 -16.89
N GLY A 162 -2.14 -15.88 -17.66
CA GLY A 162 -2.69 -16.74 -18.72
C GLY A 162 -3.16 -18.14 -18.33
N LYS A 163 -4.42 -18.28 -17.90
CA LYS A 163 -5.23 -19.41 -18.40
C LYS A 163 -6.24 -18.83 -19.37
N LYS A 164 -5.93 -18.95 -20.68
CA LYS A 164 -6.93 -18.84 -21.74
C LYS A 164 -8.09 -19.74 -21.34
N PHE A 165 -9.27 -19.14 -21.15
CA PHE A 165 -10.53 -19.86 -21.20
C PHE A 165 -10.61 -20.50 -22.58
N TYR A 166 -10.36 -21.80 -22.66
CA TYR A 166 -10.85 -22.60 -23.79
C TYR A 166 -12.29 -22.97 -23.45
N ASP A 167 -13.21 -22.09 -23.81
CA ASP A 167 -14.60 -22.46 -23.98
C ASP A 167 -14.70 -23.13 -25.36
N LYS A 168 -14.81 -24.46 -25.38
CA LYS A 168 -15.33 -25.19 -26.55
C LYS A 168 -16.40 -26.17 -26.09
N LYS A 169 -17.60 -25.61 -26.00
CA LYS A 169 -18.89 -26.27 -26.24
C LYS A 169 -18.78 -27.48 -27.19
N LYS A 170 -19.43 -28.57 -26.77
CA LYS A 170 -20.18 -29.58 -27.56
C LYS A 170 -19.54 -30.09 -28.87
N LYS A 171 -19.09 -31.35 -28.87
CA LYS A 171 -19.11 -32.18 -30.08
C LYS A 171 -20.43 -32.98 -30.14
N PRO A 172 -21.12 -33.03 -31.28
CA PRO A 172 -22.32 -33.83 -31.45
C PRO A 172 -21.97 -35.32 -31.56
N LYS A 173 -22.90 -36.17 -31.08
CA LYS A 173 -22.95 -37.62 -31.36
C LYS A 173 -22.87 -37.87 -32.86
N LYS A 174 -22.01 -38.79 -33.29
CA LYS A 174 -22.23 -39.53 -34.54
C LYS A 174 -22.50 -40.98 -34.19
N LEU A 175 -23.66 -41.43 -34.67
CA LEU A 175 -24.07 -42.82 -34.76
C LEU A 175 -23.06 -43.60 -35.63
N PHE A 176 -22.80 -44.83 -35.22
CA PHE A 176 -22.66 -45.99 -36.10
C PHE A 176 -23.47 -47.12 -35.47
#